data_AF-A0A1N7IRK2-F1
#
_entry.id   AF-A0A1N7IRK2-F1
#
_cell.length_a   1.000
_cell.length_b   1.000
_cell.length_c   1.000
_cell.angle_alpha   90.00
_cell.angle_beta   90.00
_cell.angle_gamma   90.00
#
_symmetry.space_group_name_H-M   'P 1'
#
loop_
_entity.id
_entity.type
_entity.pdbx_description
1 polymer ?
#
loop_
_entity_poly.entity_id
_entity_poly.type
_entity_poly.pdbx_seq_one_letter_code
_entity_poly.pdbx_strand_id
1 'polypeptide(L)'
;MNKMKKILLIVFLLLAVGMVYLIQTRIGLEKFYQDVKYEITSRISKSKTPETQEETQVEQDSIPQGGYTLLEKFDNNLEPFPDNETALYTYYKFPFTKEFKEEERNKPMPDKLIVATMKPTEEDATTAFQMNMEGRLSDLVERGLRFRVGNCYENDKTDIYGNKPCVTCNIAVFTPNKADALKTIHVFPEYSYDFYYEENNFPKWKVTDALMNIPFDYKLYEETNDNLKQIGFEIQKSEMFKEE
;
A
#
# COMPACT_ATOMS: atom_id res chain seq x y z
N MET A 1 42.72 22.02 -43.37
CA MET A 1 42.24 21.87 -41.98
C MET A 1 43.22 20.99 -41.19
N ASN A 2 43.91 21.55 -40.20
CA ASN A 2 44.94 20.83 -39.42
C ASN A 2 44.35 19.60 -38.72
N LYS A 3 45.15 18.52 -38.57
CA LYS A 3 44.74 17.27 -37.89
C LYS A 3 44.04 17.53 -36.54
N MET A 4 44.52 18.50 -35.78
CA MET A 4 43.96 18.90 -34.49
C MET A 4 42.52 19.44 -34.60
N LYS A 5 42.20 20.20 -35.65
CA LYS A 5 40.84 20.70 -35.91
C LYS A 5 39.87 19.57 -36.32
N LYS A 6 40.38 18.55 -37.03
CA LYS A 6 39.57 17.36 -37.37
C LYS A 6 39.23 16.51 -36.14
N ILE A 7 40.20 16.30 -35.25
CA ILE A 7 39.99 15.56 -34.00
C ILE A 7 38.99 16.30 -33.10
N LEU A 8 39.15 17.62 -32.93
CA LEU A 8 38.23 18.43 -32.12
C LEU A 8 36.78 18.36 -32.64
N LEU A 9 36.61 18.38 -33.96
CA LEU A 9 35.30 18.32 -34.60
C LEU A 9 34.62 16.95 -34.42
N ILE A 10 35.39 15.86 -34.46
CA ILE A 10 34.87 14.50 -34.21
C ILE A 10 34.44 14.35 -32.74
N VAL A 11 35.24 14.84 -31.79
CA VAL A 11 34.88 14.80 -30.36
C VAL A 11 33.61 15.60 -30.08
N PHE A 12 33.47 16.78 -30.69
CA PHE A 12 32.26 17.59 -30.54
C PHE A 12 31.01 16.89 -31.10
N LEU A 13 31.16 16.20 -32.24
CA LEU A 13 30.08 15.41 -32.84
C LEU A 13 29.64 14.25 -31.93
N LEU A 14 30.58 13.53 -31.33
CA LEU A 14 30.27 12.44 -30.41
C LEU A 14 29.56 12.94 -29.14
N LEU A 15 29.99 14.08 -28.59
CA LEU A 15 29.32 14.69 -27.44
C LEU A 15 27.90 15.16 -27.77
N ALA A 16 27.69 15.74 -28.96
CA ALA A 16 26.37 16.15 -29.41
C ALA A 16 25.42 14.95 -29.58
N VAL A 17 25.89 13.85 -30.16
CA VAL A 17 25.10 12.61 -30.29
C VAL A 17 24.78 12.01 -28.92
N GLY A 18 25.75 12.00 -27.99
CA GLY A 18 25.53 11.54 -26.62
C GLY A 18 24.49 12.37 -25.86
N MET A 19 24.52 13.70 -26.01
CA MET A 19 23.51 14.59 -25.44
C MET A 19 22.12 14.37 -26.02
N VAL A 20 22.00 14.17 -27.35
CA VAL A 20 20.71 13.85 -27.98
C VAL A 20 20.16 12.52 -27.48
N TYR A 21 21.01 11.50 -27.31
CA TYR A 21 20.61 10.21 -26.77
C TYR A 21 20.09 10.33 -25.33
N LEU A 22 20.80 11.05 -24.46
CA LEU A 22 20.37 11.28 -23.06
C LEU A 22 19.04 12.05 -22.97
N ILE A 23 18.84 13.04 -23.84
CA ILE A 23 17.58 13.80 -23.92
C ILE A 23 16.45 12.88 -24.39
N GLN A 24 16.65 12.06 -25.42
CA GLN A 24 15.64 11.13 -25.91
C GLN A 24 15.27 10.07 -24.87
N THR A 25 16.22 9.53 -24.12
CA THR A 25 15.92 8.56 -23.04
C THR A 25 15.14 9.21 -21.91
N ARG A 26 15.47 10.47 -21.54
CA ARG A 26 14.77 11.17 -20.45
C ARG A 26 13.35 11.56 -20.84
N ILE A 27 13.16 12.08 -22.06
CA ILE A 27 11.83 12.41 -22.60
C ILE A 27 11.00 11.14 -22.83
N GLY A 28 11.63 10.06 -23.31
CA GLY A 28 10.96 8.77 -23.49
C GLY A 28 10.48 8.17 -22.17
N LEU A 29 11.28 8.29 -21.11
CA LEU A 29 10.93 7.85 -19.77
C LEU A 29 9.80 8.71 -19.18
N GLU A 30 9.88 10.04 -19.30
CA GLU A 30 8.81 10.95 -18.87
C GLU A 30 7.50 10.68 -19.61
N LYS A 31 7.55 10.43 -20.92
CA LYS A 31 6.38 10.10 -21.73
C LYS A 31 5.78 8.76 -21.32
N PHE A 32 6.60 7.74 -21.09
CA PHE A 32 6.16 6.46 -20.54
C PHE A 32 5.48 6.63 -19.18
N TYR A 33 6.03 7.46 -18.29
CA TYR A 33 5.41 7.75 -16.99
C TYR A 33 4.06 8.45 -17.11
N GLN A 34 3.92 9.41 -18.03
CA GLN A 34 2.65 10.07 -18.29
C GLN A 34 1.62 9.11 -18.90
N ASP A 35 2.04 8.23 -19.81
CA ASP A 35 1.16 7.24 -20.45
C ASP A 35 0.65 6.21 -19.42
N VAL A 36 1.52 5.68 -18.55
CA VAL A 36 1.12 4.78 -17.45
C VAL A 36 0.19 5.49 -16.46
N LYS A 37 0.51 6.74 -16.08
CA LYS A 37 -0.34 7.53 -15.18
C LYS A 37 -1.71 7.80 -15.80
N TYR A 38 -1.76 8.13 -17.09
CA TYR A 38 -3.00 8.37 -17.81
C TYR A 38 -3.84 7.10 -17.95
N GLU A 39 -3.24 5.96 -18.25
CA GLU A 39 -3.92 4.66 -18.33
C GLU A 39 -4.53 4.28 -16.97
N ILE A 40 -3.79 4.45 -15.87
CA ILE A 40 -4.30 4.20 -14.51
C ILE A 40 -5.43 5.18 -14.16
N THR A 41 -5.22 6.48 -14.40
CA THR A 41 -6.22 7.52 -14.04
C THR A 41 -7.48 7.43 -14.90
N SER A 42 -7.36 7.06 -16.17
CA SER A 42 -8.50 6.94 -17.09
C SER A 42 -9.37 5.71 -16.79
N ARG A 43 -8.78 4.61 -16.32
CA ARG A 43 -9.52 3.45 -15.77
C ARG A 43 -10.29 3.84 -14.52
N ILE A 44 -9.68 4.62 -13.63
CA ILE A 44 -10.33 5.17 -12.43
C ILE A 44 -11.47 6.13 -12.81
N SER A 45 -11.30 6.99 -13.82
CA SER A 45 -12.33 7.97 -14.23
C SER A 45 -13.49 7.37 -15.03
N LYS A 46 -13.28 6.33 -15.86
CA LYS A 46 -14.37 5.66 -16.58
C LYS A 46 -15.34 4.91 -15.67
N SER A 47 -14.94 4.60 -14.43
CA SER A 47 -15.81 3.99 -13.42
C SER A 47 -16.83 4.96 -12.79
N LYS A 48 -16.71 6.27 -13.04
CA LYS A 48 -17.66 7.29 -12.57
C LYS A 48 -18.49 7.83 -13.72
N THR A 49 -19.59 7.17 -14.05
CA THR A 49 -20.74 7.78 -14.73
C THR A 49 -22.02 7.26 -14.07
N PRO A 50 -23.04 8.10 -13.79
CA PRO A 50 -24.20 7.69 -13.00
C PRO A 50 -25.18 6.84 -13.80
N GLU A 51 -25.87 5.97 -13.08
CA GLU A 51 -26.82 4.92 -13.49
C GLU A 51 -27.87 5.32 -14.54
N THR A 52 -28.17 4.37 -15.44
CA THR A 52 -29.55 4.08 -15.89
C THR A 52 -29.71 2.57 -15.97
N GLN A 53 -30.71 2.04 -15.25
CA GLN A 53 -31.15 0.66 -15.34
C GLN A 53 -31.74 0.37 -16.72
N GLU A 54 -31.20 -0.62 -17.42
CA GLU A 54 -31.93 -1.42 -18.41
C GLU A 54 -31.38 -2.85 -18.37
N GLU A 55 -32.25 -3.80 -18.02
CA GLU A 55 -32.00 -5.22 -18.25
C GLU A 55 -31.80 -5.43 -19.76
N THR A 56 -30.60 -5.82 -20.16
CA THR A 56 -30.41 -6.47 -21.46
C THR A 56 -29.42 -7.61 -21.25
N GLN A 57 -29.87 -8.83 -21.52
CA GLN A 57 -29.03 -10.01 -21.58
C GLN A 57 -27.95 -9.76 -22.64
N VAL A 58 -26.69 -9.64 -22.22
CA VAL A 58 -25.55 -9.54 -23.13
C VAL A 58 -24.87 -10.90 -23.22
N GLU A 59 -24.86 -11.37 -24.45
CA GLU A 59 -24.24 -12.56 -25.00
C GLU A 59 -22.81 -12.75 -24.50
N GLN A 60 -22.50 -14.00 -24.14
CA GLN A 60 -21.25 -14.41 -23.53
C GLN A 60 -20.12 -14.37 -24.57
N ASP A 61 -19.51 -13.21 -24.77
CA ASP A 61 -18.29 -13.07 -25.55
C ASP A 61 -17.16 -13.84 -24.86
N SER A 62 -16.78 -14.97 -25.47
CA SER A 62 -15.70 -15.83 -25.00
C SER A 62 -14.36 -15.11 -25.10
N ILE A 63 -13.83 -14.67 -23.96
CA ILE A 63 -12.45 -14.20 -23.83
C ILE A 63 -11.51 -15.40 -24.10
N PRO A 64 -10.46 -15.26 -24.94
CA PRO A 64 -9.58 -16.37 -25.28
C PRO A 64 -8.83 -16.87 -24.04
N GLN A 65 -8.78 -18.18 -23.87
CA GLN A 65 -8.00 -18.86 -22.84
C GLN A 65 -6.52 -18.43 -22.90
N GLY A 66 -6.10 -17.67 -21.88
CA GLY A 66 -4.73 -17.21 -21.74
C GLY A 66 -4.49 -16.64 -20.35
N GLY A 67 -4.21 -17.51 -19.38
CA GLY A 67 -3.61 -17.16 -18.08
C GLY A 67 -4.60 -16.85 -16.97
N TYR A 68 -4.68 -17.78 -16.02
CA TYR A 68 -5.25 -17.70 -14.67
C TYR A 68 -5.66 -16.29 -14.20
N THR A 69 -6.96 -16.07 -14.01
CA THR A 69 -7.44 -14.91 -13.26
C THR A 69 -6.99 -15.05 -11.80
N LEU A 70 -6.37 -14.01 -11.27
CA LEU A 70 -5.74 -13.97 -9.94
C LEU A 70 -6.71 -14.23 -8.77
N LEU A 71 -8.02 -14.28 -9.01
CA LEU A 71 -9.02 -14.82 -8.07
C LEU A 71 -8.72 -16.28 -7.69
N GLU A 72 -8.22 -17.12 -8.61
CA GLU A 72 -7.95 -18.53 -8.32
C GLU A 72 -6.74 -18.76 -7.39
N LYS A 73 -5.78 -17.81 -7.32
CA LYS A 73 -4.72 -17.85 -6.29
C LYS A 73 -5.14 -17.22 -4.96
N PHE A 74 -6.21 -16.41 -4.95
CA PHE A 74 -6.84 -15.89 -3.74
C PHE A 74 -7.87 -16.88 -3.16
N ASP A 75 -8.44 -17.79 -3.94
CA ASP A 75 -9.48 -18.73 -3.49
C ASP A 75 -9.01 -20.19 -3.32
N ASN A 76 -8.00 -20.70 -4.06
CA ASN A 76 -7.67 -22.14 -4.01
C ASN A 76 -6.77 -22.59 -2.84
N ASN A 77 -6.33 -21.68 -1.96
CA ASN A 77 -5.53 -22.03 -0.77
C ASN A 77 -6.02 -21.36 0.53
N LEU A 78 -7.12 -20.62 0.50
CA LEU A 78 -7.78 -20.17 1.71
C LEU A 78 -9.03 -21.03 1.86
N GLU A 79 -8.86 -22.25 2.41
CA GLU A 79 -9.98 -22.96 3.04
C GLU A 79 -10.77 -21.95 3.90
N PRO A 80 -12.10 -22.04 4.02
CA PRO A 80 -12.83 -21.17 4.94
C PRO A 80 -12.18 -21.29 6.32
N PHE A 81 -11.44 -20.26 6.74
CA PHE A 81 -10.67 -20.33 7.97
C PHE A 81 -11.67 -20.50 9.11
N PRO A 82 -11.44 -21.47 10.01
CA PRO A 82 -12.41 -21.81 11.05
C PRO A 82 -12.76 -20.63 11.97
N ASP A 83 -11.92 -19.58 12.00
CA ASP A 83 -11.98 -18.50 12.99
C ASP A 83 -12.01 -17.06 12.40
N ASN A 84 -12.75 -16.83 11.31
CA ASN A 84 -12.87 -15.50 10.67
C ASN A 84 -13.25 -14.37 11.68
N GLU A 85 -14.16 -14.65 12.61
CA GLU A 85 -14.54 -13.65 13.62
C GLU A 85 -13.42 -13.37 14.64
N THR A 86 -12.65 -14.38 15.00
CA THR A 86 -11.48 -14.24 15.88
C THR A 86 -10.38 -13.41 15.22
N ALA A 87 -10.13 -13.57 13.92
CA ALA A 87 -9.15 -12.75 13.19
C ALA A 87 -9.53 -11.27 13.21
N LEU A 88 -10.80 -10.97 12.92
CA LEU A 88 -11.31 -9.59 12.96
C LEU A 88 -11.35 -9.04 14.39
N TYR A 89 -11.67 -9.86 15.38
CA TYR A 89 -11.58 -9.51 16.80
C TYR A 89 -10.14 -9.15 17.17
N THR A 90 -9.19 -10.01 16.81
CA THR A 90 -7.77 -9.82 17.10
C THR A 90 -7.26 -8.54 16.48
N TYR A 91 -7.65 -8.23 15.24
CA TYR A 91 -7.17 -7.02 14.60
C TYR A 91 -7.84 -5.74 15.13
N TYR A 92 -9.17 -5.73 15.32
CA TYR A 92 -9.91 -4.49 15.60
C TYR A 92 -10.35 -4.27 17.05
N LYS A 93 -10.40 -5.32 17.88
CA LYS A 93 -10.88 -5.24 19.27
C LYS A 93 -9.82 -5.59 20.30
N PHE A 94 -9.00 -6.61 20.04
CA PHE A 94 -7.94 -7.02 20.96
C PHE A 94 -7.00 -5.87 21.35
N PRO A 95 -6.66 -4.90 20.47
CA PRO A 95 -5.84 -3.77 20.88
C PRO A 95 -6.39 -2.95 22.06
N PHE A 96 -7.70 -3.03 22.33
CA PHE A 96 -8.34 -2.29 23.41
C PHE A 96 -8.41 -3.05 24.74
N THR A 97 -7.99 -4.32 24.80
CA THR A 97 -7.99 -5.14 26.02
C THR A 97 -6.90 -4.68 27.00
N LYS A 98 -7.01 -5.09 28.27
CA LYS A 98 -5.96 -4.84 29.27
C LYS A 98 -4.67 -5.56 28.92
N GLU A 99 -4.79 -6.82 28.48
CA GLU A 99 -3.70 -7.69 28.06
C GLU A 99 -2.85 -7.05 26.97
N PHE A 100 -3.46 -6.64 25.84
CA PHE A 100 -2.72 -5.98 24.77
C PHE A 100 -2.05 -4.69 25.24
N LYS A 101 -2.73 -3.88 26.06
CA LYS A 101 -2.15 -2.64 26.62
C LYS A 101 -0.96 -2.92 27.55
N GLU A 102 -0.96 -4.05 28.24
CA GLU A 102 0.19 -4.47 29.06
C GLU A 102 1.35 -4.95 28.20
N GLU A 103 1.07 -5.78 27.19
CA GLU A 103 2.07 -6.21 26.21
C GLU A 103 2.71 -5.01 25.50
N GLU A 104 1.89 -4.09 25.00
CA GLU A 104 2.33 -2.89 24.30
C GLU A 104 3.21 -2.00 25.18
N ARG A 105 2.90 -1.87 26.48
CA ARG A 105 3.74 -1.14 27.44
C ARG A 105 5.09 -1.81 27.70
N ASN A 106 5.16 -3.13 27.55
CA ASN A 106 6.36 -3.93 27.78
C ASN A 106 7.19 -4.14 26.50
N LYS A 107 6.69 -3.73 25.32
CA LYS A 107 7.43 -3.87 24.07
C LYS A 107 8.72 -3.05 24.10
N PRO A 108 9.85 -3.63 23.65
CA PRO A 108 11.11 -2.89 23.58
C PRO A 108 10.98 -1.78 22.55
N MET A 109 11.16 -0.54 22.97
CA MET A 109 11.13 0.66 22.11
C MET A 109 12.52 1.31 22.05
N PRO A 110 12.82 2.07 20.98
CA PRO A 110 14.02 2.90 20.95
C PRO A 110 14.06 3.89 22.11
N ASP A 111 15.27 4.15 22.63
CA ASP A 111 15.49 5.12 23.73
C ASP A 111 14.97 6.53 23.40
N LYS A 112 14.95 6.87 22.10
CA LYS A 112 14.46 8.15 21.61
C LYS A 112 13.62 7.96 20.36
N LEU A 113 12.33 8.24 20.48
CA LEU A 113 11.40 8.35 19.37
C LEU A 113 11.30 9.81 18.91
N ILE A 114 11.57 10.06 17.63
CA ILE A 114 11.46 11.38 17.02
C ILE A 114 10.23 11.35 16.10
N VAL A 115 9.25 12.22 16.37
CA VAL A 115 8.06 12.32 15.52
C VAL A 115 8.49 12.76 14.12
N ALA A 116 8.10 11.99 13.12
CA ALA A 116 8.49 12.26 11.74
C ALA A 116 7.81 13.53 11.20
N THR A 117 8.62 14.41 10.61
CA THR A 117 8.11 15.60 9.90
C THR A 117 7.66 15.26 8.49
N MET A 118 8.33 14.31 7.85
CA MET A 118 8.00 13.78 6.53
C MET A 118 7.37 12.40 6.70
N LYS A 119 6.14 12.20 6.21
CA LYS A 119 5.44 10.92 6.31
C LYS A 119 4.55 10.66 5.08
N PRO A 120 4.24 9.40 4.74
CA PRO A 120 3.32 9.10 3.66
C PRO A 120 1.93 9.67 3.93
N THR A 121 1.26 10.12 2.87
CA THR A 121 -0.19 10.34 2.88
C THR A 121 -0.94 9.00 2.81
N GLU A 122 -2.26 9.00 3.03
CA GLU A 122 -3.08 7.78 2.84
C GLU A 122 -3.05 7.28 1.39
N GLU A 123 -2.97 8.19 0.41
CA GLU A 123 -2.80 7.85 -1.01
C GLU A 123 -1.43 7.24 -1.28
N ASP A 124 -0.37 7.82 -0.71
CA ASP A 124 0.99 7.28 -0.79
C ASP A 124 1.05 5.88 -0.18
N ALA A 125 0.47 5.68 1.01
CA ALA A 125 0.44 4.40 1.68
C ALA A 125 -0.30 3.35 0.86
N THR A 126 -1.49 3.69 0.35
CA THR A 126 -2.27 2.78 -0.51
C THR A 126 -1.48 2.38 -1.76
N THR A 127 -0.83 3.35 -2.41
CA THR A 127 0.02 3.09 -3.59
C THR A 127 1.24 2.22 -3.22
N ALA A 128 1.88 2.49 -2.08
CA ALA A 128 3.03 1.73 -1.61
C ALA A 128 2.66 0.26 -1.34
N PHE A 129 1.54 -0.01 -0.67
CA PHE A 129 1.04 -1.37 -0.45
C PHE A 129 0.61 -2.06 -1.74
N GLN A 130 -0.05 -1.35 -2.66
CA GLN A 130 -0.39 -1.90 -3.97
C GLN A 130 0.87 -2.35 -4.73
N MET A 131 1.92 -1.54 -4.72
CA MET A 131 3.18 -1.85 -5.40
C MET A 131 3.96 -2.96 -4.70
N ASN A 132 4.00 -2.97 -3.36
CA ASN A 132 4.60 -4.05 -2.58
C ASN A 132 3.95 -5.40 -2.90
N MET A 133 2.63 -5.41 -3.12
CA MET A 133 1.88 -6.60 -3.52
C MET A 133 1.79 -6.80 -5.04
N GLU A 134 2.63 -6.13 -5.84
CA GLU A 134 2.66 -6.26 -7.31
C GLU A 134 1.27 -6.06 -7.98
N GLY A 135 0.48 -5.12 -7.47
CA GLY A 135 -0.85 -4.80 -7.97
C GLY A 135 -1.96 -5.73 -7.50
N ARG A 136 -1.68 -6.76 -6.68
CA ARG A 136 -2.67 -7.74 -6.21
C ARG A 136 -3.79 -7.16 -5.32
N LEU A 137 -3.65 -5.90 -4.89
CA LEU A 137 -4.68 -5.19 -4.13
C LEU A 137 -5.59 -4.31 -5.00
N SER A 138 -5.37 -4.24 -6.32
CA SER A 138 -6.08 -3.28 -7.20
C SER A 138 -7.60 -3.40 -7.08
N ASP A 139 -8.13 -4.62 -7.20
CA ASP A 139 -9.56 -4.90 -7.10
C ASP A 139 -10.14 -4.58 -5.71
N LEU A 140 -9.34 -4.75 -4.65
CA LEU A 140 -9.75 -4.40 -3.28
C LEU A 140 -9.79 -2.88 -3.11
N VAL A 141 -8.78 -2.17 -3.63
CA VAL A 141 -8.69 -0.70 -3.58
C VAL A 141 -9.80 -0.06 -4.41
N GLU A 142 -10.13 -0.61 -5.58
CA GLU A 142 -11.28 -0.18 -6.38
C GLU A 142 -12.60 -0.34 -5.61
N ARG A 143 -12.75 -1.43 -4.86
CA ARG A 143 -13.90 -1.68 -3.98
C ARG A 143 -13.88 -0.92 -2.66
N GLY A 144 -12.92 -0.02 -2.47
CA GLY A 144 -12.88 0.90 -1.33
C GLY A 144 -11.93 0.52 -0.21
N LEU A 145 -11.04 -0.46 -0.39
CA LEU A 145 -9.93 -0.70 0.53
C LEU A 145 -9.04 0.54 0.62
N ARG A 146 -8.73 0.98 1.84
CA ARG A 146 -7.88 2.13 2.15
C ARG A 146 -6.96 1.79 3.31
N PHE A 147 -5.75 2.36 3.26
CA PHE A 147 -4.78 2.32 4.34
C PHE A 147 -4.73 3.70 4.99
N ARG A 148 -5.13 3.79 6.26
CA ARG A 148 -5.05 5.02 7.04
C ARG A 148 -3.70 5.11 7.75
N VAL A 149 -3.07 6.28 7.67
CA VAL A 149 -1.74 6.53 8.25
C VAL A 149 -1.91 7.30 9.56
N GLY A 150 -1.42 6.73 10.66
CA GLY A 150 -1.44 7.36 11.99
C GLY A 150 -0.15 8.10 12.34
N ASN A 151 0.24 7.95 13.61
CA ASN A 151 1.52 8.44 14.13
C ASN A 151 2.70 7.75 13.43
N CYS A 152 3.69 8.56 13.05
CA CYS A 152 4.91 8.12 12.40
C CYS A 152 6.13 8.66 13.12
N TYR A 153 7.19 7.87 13.18
CA TYR A 153 8.45 8.20 13.82
C TYR A 153 9.61 7.97 12.85
N GLU A 154 10.64 8.81 12.94
CA GLU A 154 11.87 8.62 12.17
C GLU A 154 12.50 7.30 12.56
N ASN A 155 12.85 6.50 11.54
CA ASN A 155 13.52 5.23 11.71
C ASN A 155 14.94 5.35 11.17
N ASP A 156 15.91 5.29 12.08
CA ASP A 156 17.34 5.37 11.77
C ASP A 156 17.93 4.01 11.36
N LYS A 157 17.13 2.94 11.37
CA LYS A 157 17.54 1.64 10.86
C LYS A 157 17.69 1.74 9.35
N THR A 158 18.94 1.57 8.91
CA THR A 158 19.28 1.41 7.50
C THR A 158 18.72 0.10 6.99
N ASP A 159 17.82 0.18 6.03
CA ASP A 159 17.23 -0.98 5.38
C ASP A 159 18.05 -1.47 4.18
N ILE A 160 17.64 -2.63 3.65
CA ILE A 160 18.06 -3.25 2.40
C ILE A 160 18.06 -2.31 1.18
N TYR A 161 17.38 -1.15 1.26
CA TYR A 161 17.37 -0.12 0.21
C TYR A 161 18.43 0.99 0.37
N GLY A 162 19.32 0.91 1.37
CA GLY A 162 20.41 1.85 1.63
C GLY A 162 20.04 3.02 2.55
N ASN A 163 20.85 4.08 2.56
CA ASN A 163 20.68 5.30 3.41
C ASN A 163 19.52 6.20 2.94
N LYS A 164 18.32 5.65 2.77
CA LYS A 164 17.12 6.39 2.40
C LYS A 164 16.39 6.87 3.66
N PRO A 165 15.72 8.04 3.63
CA PRO A 165 14.87 8.44 4.74
C PRO A 165 13.79 7.38 4.98
N CYS A 166 13.70 6.90 6.22
CA CYS A 166 12.73 5.90 6.64
C CYS A 166 11.89 6.44 7.79
N VAL A 167 10.61 6.12 7.77
CA VAL A 167 9.72 6.34 8.91
C VAL A 167 8.93 5.08 9.19
N THR A 168 8.75 4.76 10.47
CA THR A 168 7.81 3.73 10.90
C THR A 168 6.49 4.38 11.25
N CYS A 169 5.40 3.92 10.65
CA CYS A 169 4.06 4.47 10.84
C CYS A 169 3.09 3.41 11.36
N ASN A 170 2.18 3.80 12.25
CA ASN A 170 0.99 3.02 12.51
C ASN A 170 0.08 3.07 11.27
N ILE A 171 -0.40 1.92 10.82
CA ILE A 171 -1.30 1.77 9.67
C ILE A 171 -2.54 1.04 10.13
N ALA A 172 -3.71 1.57 9.80
CA ALA A 172 -4.98 0.88 9.98
C ALA A 172 -5.60 0.59 8.61
N VAL A 173 -5.97 -0.67 8.40
CA VAL A 173 -6.61 -1.13 7.18
C VAL A 173 -8.12 -1.01 7.31
N PHE A 174 -8.75 -0.36 6.33
CA PHE A 174 -10.19 -0.19 6.26
C PHE A 174 -10.75 -0.57 4.90
N THR A 175 -11.85 -1.29 4.86
CA THR A 175 -12.63 -1.56 3.65
C THR A 175 -14.12 -1.53 3.98
N PRO A 176 -14.98 -1.06 3.06
CA PRO A 176 -16.43 -1.09 3.28
C PRO A 176 -17.03 -2.51 3.24
N ASN A 177 -16.26 -3.55 2.89
CA ASN A 177 -16.74 -4.91 2.73
C ASN A 177 -16.10 -5.87 3.75
N LYS A 178 -16.92 -6.57 4.55
CA LYS A 178 -16.48 -7.52 5.59
C LYS A 178 -15.61 -8.66 5.04
N ALA A 179 -15.95 -9.23 3.90
CA ALA A 179 -15.19 -10.34 3.30
C ALA A 179 -13.80 -9.86 2.84
N ASP A 180 -13.71 -8.63 2.34
CA ASP A 180 -12.44 -8.02 1.98
C ASP A 180 -11.60 -7.66 3.22
N ALA A 181 -12.24 -7.27 4.32
CA ALA A 181 -11.54 -6.95 5.56
C ALA A 181 -10.76 -8.18 6.06
N LEU A 182 -11.40 -9.35 6.06
CA LEU A 182 -10.75 -10.62 6.39
C LEU A 182 -9.56 -10.90 5.49
N LYS A 183 -9.77 -10.90 4.17
CA LYS A 183 -8.71 -11.15 3.19
C LYS A 183 -7.54 -10.19 3.37
N THR A 184 -7.82 -8.93 3.70
CA THR A 184 -6.78 -7.91 3.83
C THR A 184 -5.99 -8.03 5.14
N ILE A 185 -6.65 -8.30 6.27
CA ILE A 185 -5.97 -8.46 7.57
C ILE A 185 -5.05 -9.68 7.59
N HIS A 186 -5.41 -10.76 6.91
CA HIS A 186 -4.52 -11.92 6.78
C HIS A 186 -3.24 -11.60 5.99
N VAL A 187 -3.30 -10.64 5.08
CA VAL A 187 -2.14 -10.18 4.31
C VAL A 187 -1.35 -9.12 5.08
N PHE A 188 -2.04 -8.26 5.82
CA PHE A 188 -1.47 -7.15 6.57
C PHE A 188 -1.86 -7.23 8.06
N PRO A 189 -1.35 -8.24 8.79
CA PRO A 189 -1.74 -8.47 10.19
C PRO A 189 -1.11 -7.46 11.14
N GLU A 190 0.01 -6.85 10.74
CA GLU A 190 0.76 -5.92 11.57
C GLU A 190 0.08 -4.55 11.62
N TYR A 191 0.32 -3.82 12.72
CA TYR A 191 -0.22 -2.49 12.95
C TYR A 191 0.75 -1.37 12.58
N SER A 192 2.02 -1.69 12.36
CA SER A 192 3.07 -0.74 12.02
C SER A 192 3.92 -1.24 10.86
N TYR A 193 4.30 -0.32 9.97
CA TYR A 193 5.10 -0.61 8.79
C TYR A 193 6.16 0.48 8.57
N ASP A 194 7.26 0.09 7.93
CA ASP A 194 8.32 1.00 7.54
C ASP A 194 8.06 1.55 6.13
N PHE A 195 8.25 2.86 5.97
CA PHE A 195 8.10 3.57 4.71
C PHE A 195 9.41 4.26 4.32
N TYR A 196 9.98 3.83 3.19
CA TYR A 196 11.22 4.37 2.63
C TYR A 196 10.93 5.38 1.54
N TYR A 197 11.46 6.59 1.70
CA TYR A 197 11.25 7.67 0.75
C TYR A 197 12.25 7.63 -0.42
N GLU A 198 11.73 7.75 -1.63
CA GLU A 198 12.48 7.82 -2.89
C GLU A 198 11.94 8.95 -3.77
N GLU A 199 12.54 10.14 -3.65
CA GLU A 199 12.07 11.36 -4.34
C GLU A 199 11.92 11.20 -5.86
N ASN A 200 12.86 10.50 -6.49
CA ASN A 200 12.93 10.31 -7.94
C ASN A 200 12.34 8.98 -8.42
N ASN A 201 11.57 8.28 -7.58
CA ASN A 201 10.94 7.02 -7.92
C ASN A 201 9.42 7.07 -7.77
N PHE A 202 8.73 6.21 -8.50
CA PHE A 202 7.32 5.94 -8.32
C PHE A 202 7.13 4.46 -7.96
N PRO A 203 6.51 4.13 -6.82
CA PRO A 203 5.97 5.04 -5.80
C PRO A 203 7.07 5.79 -5.04
N LYS A 204 6.76 6.99 -4.54
CA LYS A 204 7.68 7.79 -3.72
C LYS A 204 7.97 7.14 -2.37
N TRP A 205 7.08 6.27 -1.92
CA TRP A 205 7.20 5.53 -0.69
C TRP A 205 7.17 4.03 -1.02
N LYS A 206 8.14 3.30 -0.50
CA LYS A 206 8.14 1.84 -0.50
C LYS A 206 7.85 1.35 0.91
N VAL A 207 7.02 0.33 1.03
CA VAL A 207 6.59 -0.21 2.32
C VAL A 207 7.24 -1.57 2.58
N THR A 208 7.63 -1.81 3.83
CA THR A 208 8.06 -3.11 4.36
C THR A 208 7.50 -3.33 5.76
N ASP A 209 7.68 -4.53 6.31
CA ASP A 209 7.42 -4.79 7.72
C ASP A 209 8.26 -3.86 8.59
N ALA A 210 7.71 -3.47 9.75
CA ALA A 210 8.38 -2.57 10.67
C ALA A 210 9.61 -3.24 11.31
N LEU A 211 10.77 -2.61 11.15
CA LEU A 211 12.00 -3.02 11.82
C LEU A 211 12.11 -2.43 13.23
N MET A 212 11.27 -1.44 13.56
CA MET A 212 11.29 -0.70 14.81
C MET A 212 9.90 -0.72 15.45
N ASN A 213 9.84 -1.01 16.75
CA ASN A 213 8.59 -0.85 17.50
C ASN A 213 8.32 0.62 17.77
N ILE A 214 7.07 1.03 17.58
CA ILE A 214 6.57 2.36 17.91
C ILE A 214 5.32 2.21 18.78
N PRO A 215 4.94 3.24 19.56
CA PRO A 215 3.71 3.21 20.34
C PRO A 215 2.49 3.00 19.44
N PHE A 216 1.64 2.05 19.83
CA PHE A 216 0.36 1.82 19.17
C PHE A 216 -0.53 3.08 19.16
N ASP A 217 -1.10 3.40 18.00
CA ASP A 217 -1.98 4.54 17.81
C ASP A 217 -3.45 4.18 18.11
N TYR A 218 -3.83 4.20 19.39
CA TYR A 218 -5.20 3.89 19.83
C TYR A 218 -6.26 4.76 19.14
N LYS A 219 -5.93 6.02 18.84
CA LYS A 219 -6.88 6.95 18.23
C LYS A 219 -7.16 6.56 16.78
N LEU A 220 -6.12 6.22 16.01
CA LEU A 220 -6.27 5.72 14.64
C LEU A 220 -7.19 4.49 14.59
N TYR A 221 -7.00 3.54 15.50
CA TYR A 221 -7.78 2.32 15.55
C TYR A 221 -9.20 2.53 16.06
N GLU A 222 -9.42 3.46 16.98
CA GLU A 222 -10.76 3.81 17.47
C GLU A 222 -11.61 4.43 16.35
N GLU A 223 -11.05 5.41 15.63
CA GLU A 223 -11.72 6.02 14.47
C GLU A 223 -12.01 4.98 13.36
N THR A 224 -11.11 4.04 13.15
CA THR A 224 -11.29 2.98 12.14
C THR A 224 -12.36 1.97 12.58
N ASN A 225 -12.43 1.65 13.87
CA ASN A 225 -13.42 0.73 14.44
C ASN A 225 -14.85 1.29 14.37
N ASP A 226 -15.03 2.60 14.51
CA ASP A 226 -16.34 3.23 14.34
C ASP A 226 -16.85 3.10 12.89
N ASN A 227 -15.96 3.13 11.90
CA ASN A 227 -16.33 2.87 10.51
C ASN A 227 -16.72 1.41 10.25
N LEU A 228 -16.18 0.45 11.03
CA LEU A 228 -16.57 -0.95 10.92
C LEU A 228 -18.00 -1.21 11.42
N LYS A 229 -18.41 -0.51 12.48
CA LYS A 229 -19.81 -0.59 12.94
C LYS A 229 -20.79 -0.14 11.85
N GLN A 230 -20.40 0.88 11.06
CA GLN A 230 -21.23 1.41 9.97
C GLN A 230 -21.46 0.42 8.82
N ILE A 231 -20.54 -0.54 8.63
CA ILE A 231 -20.64 -1.56 7.58
C ILE A 231 -21.25 -2.89 8.09
N GLY A 232 -21.94 -2.83 9.23
CA GLY A 232 -22.62 -3.99 9.83
C GLY A 232 -21.66 -4.98 10.50
N PHE A 233 -20.42 -4.56 10.77
CA PHE A 233 -19.48 -5.39 11.51
C PHE A 233 -19.66 -5.21 13.01
N GLU A 234 -20.64 -5.94 13.56
CA GLU A 234 -20.81 -6.10 15.00
C GLU A 234 -19.98 -7.30 15.46
N ILE A 235 -18.80 -7.05 16.02
CA ILE A 235 -18.14 -8.05 16.85
C ILE A 235 -18.98 -8.15 18.12
N GLN A 236 -19.80 -9.20 18.22
CA GLN A 236 -20.35 -9.59 19.51
C GLN A 236 -19.18 -9.72 20.48
N LYS A 237 -19.32 -9.12 21.66
CA LYS A 237 -18.33 -9.18 22.74
C LYS A 237 -18.19 -10.67 23.07
N SER A 238 -17.30 -11.37 22.38
CA SER A 238 -17.26 -12.81 22.44
C SER A 238 -16.95 -13.17 23.87
N GLU A 239 -17.66 -14.17 24.38
CA GLU A 239 -17.45 -14.80 25.68
C GLU A 239 -16.04 -15.44 25.81
N MET A 240 -15.09 -15.11 24.91
CA MET A 240 -13.78 -15.73 24.80
C MET A 240 -12.82 -15.35 25.92
N PHE A 241 -13.09 -14.29 26.67
CA PHE A 241 -12.38 -14.02 27.92
C PHE A 241 -13.39 -13.55 28.97
N LYS A 242 -13.85 -14.49 29.80
CA LYS A 242 -14.43 -14.16 31.09
C LYS A 242 -13.40 -13.30 31.82
N GLU A 243 -13.80 -12.09 32.19
CA GLU A 243 -13.07 -11.26 33.14
C GLU A 243 -12.91 -12.08 34.43
N GLU A 244 -11.70 -12.57 34.70
CA GLU A 244 -11.25 -12.92 36.06
C GLU A 244 -10.51 -11.73 36.68
#